data_AF-A0A5E5AZ71-F1
#
_entry.id   AF-A0A5E5AZ71-F1
#
_cell.length_a   1.000
_cell.length_b   1.000
_cell.length_c   1.000
_cell.angle_alpha   90.00
_cell.angle_beta   90.00
_cell.angle_gamma   90.00
#
_symmetry.space_group_name_H-M   'P 1'
#
loop_
_entity.id
_entity.type
_entity.pdbx_description
1 polymer ?
#
loop_
_entity_poly.entity_id
_entity_poly.type
_entity_poly.pdbx_seq_one_letter_code
_entity_poly.pdbx_strand_id
1 'polypeptide(L)'
;MSRIDLNLLTALDALLSERSVTKAAERMKISVSAMSRTLTRLRASTGDRLLLQAGRTLVLTPYAERLSQRIPALAREAKAALSRAEYRFDPATLEQRFTLRAGEG
;
A
#
# COMPACT_ATOMS: atom_id res chain seq x y z
N MET A 1 15.42 10.77 13.76
CA MET A 1 15.02 9.74 12.75
C MET A 1 14.15 10.43 11.72
N SER A 2 14.52 10.44 10.45
CA SER A 2 13.64 10.89 9.38
C SER A 2 12.38 10.01 9.39
N ARG A 3 11.21 10.62 9.55
CA ARG A 3 9.93 9.91 9.64
C ARG A 3 9.60 9.36 8.26
N ILE A 4 9.83 8.07 8.05
CA ILE A 4 9.38 7.36 6.85
C ILE A 4 7.87 7.17 6.96
N ASP A 5 7.11 7.79 6.05
CA ASP A 5 5.66 7.58 5.98
C ASP A 5 5.37 6.24 5.29
N LEU A 6 5.15 5.20 6.09
CA LEU A 6 4.85 3.85 5.60
C LEU A 6 3.55 3.77 4.81
N ASN A 7 2.63 4.74 4.96
CA ASN A 7 1.43 4.79 4.12
C ASN A 7 1.75 5.04 2.65
N LEU A 8 2.94 5.59 2.35
CA LEU A 8 3.41 5.80 0.99
C LEU A 8 3.93 4.52 0.33
N LEU A 9 4.21 3.47 1.09
CA LEU A 9 4.84 2.24 0.57
C LEU A 9 3.94 1.52 -0.44
N THR A 10 2.65 1.36 -0.12
CA THR A 10 1.67 0.71 -0.99
C THR A 10 1.36 1.55 -2.23
N ALA A 11 1.36 2.88 -2.08
CA ALA A 11 1.21 3.79 -3.22
C ALA A 11 2.43 3.80 -4.14
N LEU A 12 3.62 3.72 -3.56
CA LEU A 12 4.86 3.59 -4.32
C LEU A 12 4.87 2.28 -5.12
N ASP A 13 4.51 1.16 -4.49
CA ASP A 13 4.36 -0.14 -5.19
C ASP A 13 3.42 -0.03 -6.41
N ALA A 14 2.22 0.55 -6.21
CA ALA A 14 1.25 0.73 -7.26
C ALA A 14 1.77 1.62 -8.41
N LEU A 15 2.38 2.76 -8.09
CA LEU A 15 2.93 3.68 -9.09
C LEU A 15 4.06 3.05 -9.91
N LEU A 16 4.96 2.31 -9.25
CA LEU A 16 6.09 1.66 -9.91
C LEU A 16 5.66 0.49 -10.79
N SER A 17 4.65 -0.27 -10.34
CA SER A 17 4.09 -1.40 -11.07
C SER A 17 3.30 -0.95 -12.30
N GLU A 18 2.36 -0.01 -12.11
CA GLU A 18 1.42 0.38 -13.16
C GLU A 18 2.03 1.34 -14.19
N ARG A 19 3.09 2.06 -13.80
CA ARG A 19 3.70 3.15 -14.59
C ARG A 19 2.64 4.12 -15.12
N SER A 20 1.62 4.38 -14.31
CA SER A 20 0.47 5.21 -14.65
C SER A 20 -0.21 5.68 -13.38
N VAL A 21 -0.39 7.00 -13.26
CA VAL A 21 -1.07 7.60 -12.11
C VAL A 21 -2.54 7.16 -12.06
N THR A 22 -3.20 7.07 -13.22
CA THR A 22 -4.61 6.67 -13.32
C THR A 22 -4.80 5.22 -12.89
N LYS A 23 -4.04 4.28 -13.47
CA LYS A 23 -4.14 2.86 -13.12
C LYS A 23 -3.73 2.59 -11.69
N ALA A 24 -2.72 3.29 -11.17
CA ALA A 24 -2.33 3.18 -9.76
C ALA A 24 -3.46 3.66 -8.84
N ALA A 25 -4.17 4.74 -9.19
CA ALA A 25 -5.32 5.23 -8.43
C ALA A 25 -6.47 4.22 -8.42
N GLU A 26 -6.77 3.63 -9.59
CA GLU A 26 -7.77 2.56 -9.73
C GLU A 26 -7.43 1.35 -8.86
N ARG A 27 -6.18 0.86 -8.92
CA ARG A 27 -5.70 -0.26 -8.10
C ARG A 27 -5.80 0.01 -6.60
N MET A 28 -5.54 1.25 -6.18
CA MET A 28 -5.65 1.67 -4.78
C MET A 28 -7.08 2.07 -4.37
N LYS A 29 -8.03 2.10 -5.30
CA LYS A 29 -9.42 2.54 -5.06
C LYS A 29 -9.49 3.97 -4.50
N ILE A 30 -8.66 4.87 -5.02
CA ILE A 30 -8.67 6.31 -4.68
C ILE A 30 -8.84 7.15 -5.93
N SER A 31 -9.11 8.45 -5.77
CA SER A 31 -9.17 9.36 -6.92
C SER A 31 -7.79 9.60 -7.53
N VAL A 32 -7.75 9.90 -8.82
CA VAL A 32 -6.51 10.26 -9.54
C VAL A 32 -5.86 11.51 -8.92
N SER A 33 -6.67 12.47 -8.43
CA SER A 33 -6.14 13.66 -7.73
C SER A 33 -5.49 13.30 -6.40
N ALA A 34 -6.02 12.33 -5.66
CA ALA A 34 -5.39 11.81 -4.45
C ALA A 34 -4.07 11.10 -4.77
N MET A 35 -4.04 10.25 -5.80
CA MET A 35 -2.81 9.59 -6.24
C MET A 35 -1.74 10.58 -6.70
N SER A 36 -2.12 11.62 -7.43
CA SER A 36 -1.20 12.68 -7.87
C SER A 36 -0.56 13.41 -6.68
N ARG A 37 -1.35 13.75 -5.64
CA ARG A 37 -0.81 14.34 -4.40
C ARG A 37 0.15 13.38 -3.70
N THR A 38 -0.18 12.08 -3.65
CA THR A 38 0.70 11.05 -3.08
C THR A 38 2.02 10.95 -3.83
N LEU A 39 2.00 10.99 -5.17
CA LEU A 39 3.21 11.03 -6.00
C LEU A 39 4.05 12.28 -5.70
N THR A 40 3.44 13.45 -5.53
CA THR A 40 4.16 14.68 -5.13
C THR A 40 4.86 14.52 -3.78
N ARG A 41 4.19 13.92 -2.79
CA ARG A 41 4.79 13.63 -1.47
C ARG A 41 5.95 12.64 -1.57
N LEU A 42 5.79 11.60 -2.39
CA LEU A 42 6.86 10.63 -2.68
C LEU A 42 8.08 11.27 -3.34
N ARG A 43 7.86 12.20 -4.29
CA ARG A 43 8.95 12.96 -4.92
C ARG A 43 9.69 13.83 -3.91
N ALA A 44 8.97 14.50 -3.02
CA ALA A 44 9.57 15.33 -1.98
C ALA A 44 10.36 14.50 -0.95
N SER A 45 9.87 13.31 -0.58
CA SER A 45 10.55 12.46 0.41
C SER A 45 11.75 11.71 -0.15
N THR A 46 11.72 11.34 -1.43
CA THR A 46 12.81 10.59 -2.09
C THR A 46 13.82 11.49 -2.80
N GLY A 47 13.45 12.72 -3.13
CA GLY A 47 14.25 13.61 -3.98
C GLY A 47 14.29 13.18 -5.45
N ASP A 48 13.51 12.17 -5.86
CA ASP A 48 13.50 11.62 -7.22
C ASP A 48 12.14 11.82 -7.90
N ARG A 49 12.13 11.99 -9.22
CA ARG A 49 10.88 12.20 -9.98
C ARG A 49 10.01 10.94 -10.10
N LEU A 50 10.58 9.77 -9.88
CA LEU A 50 10.04 8.41 -9.95
C LEU A 50 9.51 8.00 -11.32
N LEU A 51 8.65 8.82 -11.91
CA LEU A 51 8.05 8.66 -13.23
C LEU A 51 8.40 9.87 -14.10
N LEU A 52 8.90 9.59 -15.30
CA LEU A 52 9.21 10.57 -16.34
C LEU A 52 8.31 10.34 -17.56
N GLN A 53 7.95 11.41 -18.25
CA GLN A 53 7.22 11.32 -19.52
C GLN A 53 8.20 10.96 -20.65
N ALA A 54 7.96 9.82 -21.30
CA ALA A 54 8.64 9.41 -22.53
C ALA A 54 7.58 9.23 -23.63
N GLY A 55 7.45 10.25 -24.48
CA GLY A 55 6.41 10.31 -25.50
C GLY A 55 5.02 10.31 -24.88
N ARG A 56 4.23 9.26 -25.15
CA ARG A 56 2.86 9.07 -24.61
C ARG A 56 2.81 8.21 -23.35
N THR A 57 3.96 7.74 -22.87
CA THR A 57 4.05 6.79 -21.76
C THR A 57 4.84 7.38 -20.59
N LEU A 58 4.57 6.87 -19.38
CA LEU A 58 5.41 7.15 -18.23
C LEU A 58 6.42 6.00 -18.07
N VAL A 59 7.68 6.37 -17.86
CA VAL A 59 8.78 5.45 -17.61
C VAL A 59 9.40 5.72 -16.25
N LEU A 60 10.01 4.71 -15.66
CA LEU A 60 10.69 4.83 -14.37
C LEU A 60 12.00 5.63 -14.54
N THR A 61 12.40 6.36 -13.50
CA THR A 61 13.81 6.81 -13.38
C THR A 61 14.71 5.62 -13.03
N PRO A 62 16.03 5.70 -13.24
CA PRO A 62 16.95 4.65 -12.79
C PRO A 62 16.86 4.36 -11.27
N TYR A 63 16.55 5.39 -10.47
CA TYR A 63 16.29 5.22 -9.04
C TYR A 63 15.01 4.42 -8.79
N ALA A 64 13.91 4.77 -9.47
CA ALA A 64 12.64 4.07 -9.38
C ALA A 64 12.70 2.62 -9.90
N GLU A 65 13.54 2.32 -10.90
CA GLU A 65 13.80 0.95 -11.35
C GLU A 65 14.47 0.10 -10.26
N ARG A 66 15.45 0.66 -9.54
CA ARG A 66 16.04 -0.05 -8.39
C ARG A 66 15.03 -0.26 -7.27
N LEU A 67 14.14 0.70 -7.05
CA LEU A 67 13.07 0.56 -6.06
C LEU A 67 12.04 -0.50 -6.48
N SER A 68 11.66 -0.57 -7.76
CA SER A 68 10.63 -1.51 -8.23
C SER A 68 11.05 -2.98 -8.03
N GLN A 69 12.35 -3.26 -7.92
CA GLN A 69 12.87 -4.59 -7.59
C GLN A 69 12.70 -4.96 -6.10
N ARG A 70 12.63 -3.98 -5.19
CA ARG A 70 12.66 -4.20 -3.73
C ARG A 70 11.33 -3.89 -3.04
N ILE A 71 10.62 -2.86 -3.50
CA ILE A 71 9.38 -2.36 -2.89
C ILE A 71 8.25 -3.39 -2.86
N PRO A 72 8.01 -4.22 -3.91
CA PRO A 72 6.94 -5.21 -3.87
C PRO A 72 7.10 -6.22 -2.72
N ALA A 73 8.32 -6.70 -2.49
CA ALA A 73 8.60 -7.63 -1.38
C ALA A 73 8.34 -6.97 -0.02
N LEU A 74 8.85 -5.76 0.18
CA LEU A 74 8.66 -5.00 1.42
C LEU A 74 7.18 -4.66 1.68
N ALA A 75 6.43 -4.29 0.65
CA ALA A 75 5.00 -4.01 0.76
C ALA A 75 4.20 -5.26 1.16
N ARG A 76 4.56 -6.44 0.61
CA ARG A 76 3.96 -7.71 1.04
C ARG A 76 4.32 -8.06 2.47
N GLU A 77 5.57 -7.91 2.87
CA GLU A 77 6.03 -8.20 4.24
C GLU A 77 5.35 -7.28 5.26
N ALA A 78 5.28 -5.99 4.98
CA ALA A 78 4.55 -5.04 5.84
C ALA A 78 3.06 -5.41 5.94
N LYS A 79 2.44 -5.79 4.82
CA LYS A 79 1.05 -6.28 4.81
C LYS A 79 0.89 -7.57 5.61
N ALA A 80 1.85 -8.49 5.53
CA ALA A 80 1.82 -9.75 6.28
C ALA A 80 2.01 -9.50 7.79
N ALA A 81 2.93 -8.62 8.18
CA ALA A 81 3.16 -8.28 9.58
C ALA A 81 1.93 -7.61 10.24
N LEU A 82 1.14 -6.87 9.47
CA LEU A 82 -0.10 -6.23 9.93
C LEU A 82 -1.35 -7.06 9.64
N SER A 83 -1.22 -8.15 8.88
CA SER A 83 -2.33 -9.07 8.68
C SER A 83 -2.67 -9.67 10.04
N ARG A 84 -3.97 -9.80 10.33
CA ARG A 84 -4.41 -10.57 11.49
C ARG A 84 -3.68 -11.91 11.40
N ALA A 85 -2.92 -12.25 12.43
CA ALA A 85 -2.54 -13.64 12.65
C ALA A 85 -3.82 -14.44 12.40
N GLU A 86 -3.76 -15.45 11.53
CA GLU A 86 -4.87 -16.38 11.38
C GLU A 86 -5.11 -16.98 12.77
N TYR A 87 -5.95 -16.32 13.56
CA TYR A 87 -6.56 -16.91 14.72
C TYR A 87 -7.48 -17.92 14.09
N ARG A 88 -6.96 -19.13 13.87
CA ARG A 88 -7.77 -20.29 13.60
C ARG A 88 -8.68 -20.40 14.80
N PHE A 89 -9.89 -19.86 14.64
CA PHE A 89 -10.93 -19.99 15.62
C PHE A 89 -11.22 -21.48 15.71
N ASP A 90 -10.67 -22.11 16.74
CA ASP A 90 -10.99 -23.47 17.11
C ASP A 90 -12.00 -23.39 18.27
N PRO A 91 -13.29 -23.68 18.01
CA PRO A 91 -14.29 -23.73 19.06
C PRO A 91 -13.92 -24.71 20.17
N ALA A 92 -13.14 -25.76 19.86
CA ALA A 92 -12.73 -26.76 20.84
C ALA A 92 -11.70 -26.23 21.84
N THR A 93 -10.94 -25.18 21.50
CA THR A 93 -9.96 -24.53 22.40
C THR A 93 -10.45 -23.20 22.95
N LEU A 94 -11.69 -22.79 22.65
CA LEU A 94 -12.22 -21.49 23.05
C LEU A 94 -12.70 -21.50 24.50
N GLU A 95 -11.84 -21.07 25.43
CA GLU A 95 -12.25 -20.78 26.81
C GLU A 95 -12.65 -19.31 26.97
N GLN A 96 -13.92 -19.00 26.74
CA GLN A 96 -14.45 -17.65 26.93
C GLN A 96 -15.87 -17.67 27.50
N ARG A 97 -16.19 -16.75 28.41
CA ARG A 97 -17.53 -16.60 28.98
C ARG A 97 -18.33 -15.61 28.14
N PHE A 98 -19.51 -16.02 27.67
CA PHE A 98 -20.46 -15.17 26.97
C PHE A 98 -21.66 -14.87 27.86
N THR A 99 -22.11 -13.61 27.89
CA THR A 99 -23.36 -13.22 28.52
C THR A 99 -24.39 -13.00 27.41
N LEU A 100 -25.43 -13.83 27.40
CA LEU A 100 -26.54 -13.72 26.46
C LEU A 100 -27.70 -12.99 27.13
N ARG A 101 -28.27 -12.02 26.43
CA ARG A 101 -29.53 -11.37 26.81
C ARG A 101 -30.53 -11.60 25.70
N ALA A 102 -31.57 -12.37 26.00
CA ALA A 102 -32.72 -12.54 25.11
C ALA A 102 -33.89 -11.75 25.70
N GLY A 103 -34.58 -10.98 24.87
CA GLY A 103 -35.88 -10.40 25.21
C GLY A 103 -36.98 -11.38 24.82
N GLU A 104 -38.02 -11.47 25.62
CA GLU A 104 -39.26 -12.14 25.21
C GLU A 104 -40.00 -11.21 24.25
N GLY A 105 -40.40 -11.77 23.10
CA GLY A 105 -41.32 -11.11 22.18
C GLY A 105 -42.74 -11.09 22.73
#